data_AF-A0A8J4T5A9-F1
#
_entry.id   AF-A0A8J4T5A9-F1
#
_cell.length_a   1.000
_cell.length_b   1.000
_cell.length_c   1.000
_cell.angle_alpha   90.00
_cell.angle_beta   90.00
_cell.angle_gamma   90.00
#
_symmetry.space_group_name_H-M   'P 1'
#
loop_
_entity.id
_entity.type
_entity.pdbx_description
1 polymer ?
#
loop_
_entity_poly.entity_id
_entity_poly.type
_entity_poly.pdbx_seq_one_letter_code
_entity_poly.pdbx_strand_id
1 'polypeptide(L)'
;MSAAQASPNSEFISLSNNLLSELKNSYPFWEDLVAKSGKFHSALKVVIQTSSVFIDAIQKVADLASRTYGGSREIGTCLTRLCLRQRRLETKLKSMSK
;
A
#
# COMPACT_ATOMS: atom_id res chain seq x y z
N MET A 1 -41.05 -39.12 -29.25
CA MET A 1 -39.93 -39.46 -28.35
C MET A 1 -39.74 -38.30 -27.41
N SER A 2 -39.98 -38.56 -26.12
CA SER A 2 -40.32 -37.56 -25.10
C SER A 2 -39.18 -36.59 -24.80
N ALA A 3 -39.45 -35.29 -24.90
CA ALA A 3 -38.61 -34.26 -24.31
C ALA A 3 -38.66 -34.43 -22.79
N ALA A 4 -37.55 -34.86 -22.20
CA ALA A 4 -37.38 -34.87 -20.76
C ALA A 4 -37.40 -33.41 -20.27
N GLN A 5 -38.59 -32.93 -19.90
CA GLN A 5 -38.75 -31.72 -19.11
C GLN A 5 -37.99 -31.94 -17.80
N ALA A 6 -36.79 -31.35 -17.69
CA ALA A 6 -36.10 -31.20 -16.42
C ALA A 6 -37.06 -30.53 -15.44
N SER A 7 -37.29 -31.11 -14.26
CA SER A 7 -38.13 -30.45 -13.27
C SER A 7 -37.45 -29.14 -12.85
N PRO A 8 -38.19 -28.04 -12.65
CA PRO A 8 -37.64 -26.74 -12.26
C PRO A 8 -36.69 -26.82 -11.04
N ASN A 9 -36.93 -27.81 -10.17
CA ASN A 9 -36.12 -28.06 -8.99
C ASN A 9 -34.71 -28.58 -9.33
N SER A 10 -34.55 -29.35 -10.41
CA SER A 10 -33.23 -29.88 -10.83
C SER A 10 -32.29 -28.80 -11.38
N GLU A 11 -32.83 -27.80 -12.07
CA GLU A 11 -32.06 -26.63 -12.54
C GLU A 11 -31.65 -25.72 -11.39
N PHE A 12 -32.53 -25.52 -10.40
CA PHE A 12 -32.18 -24.78 -9.20
C PHE A 12 -31.07 -25.48 -8.38
N ILE A 13 -31.14 -26.80 -8.26
CA ILE A 13 -30.11 -27.61 -7.58
C ILE A 13 -28.78 -27.56 -8.33
N SER A 14 -28.78 -27.60 -9.67
CA SER A 14 -27.54 -27.49 -10.43
C SER A 14 -26.90 -26.10 -10.33
N LEU A 15 -27.71 -25.03 -10.39
CA LEU A 15 -27.25 -23.66 -10.25
C LEU A 15 -26.64 -23.39 -8.87
N SER A 16 -27.30 -23.84 -7.81
CA SER A 16 -26.79 -23.70 -6.43
C SER A 16 -25.49 -24.47 -6.20
N ASN A 17 -25.36 -25.68 -6.75
CA ASN A 17 -24.11 -26.45 -6.69
C ASN A 17 -22.98 -25.76 -7.47
N ASN A 18 -23.27 -25.18 -8.63
CA ASN A 18 -22.28 -24.43 -9.41
C ASN A 18 -21.79 -23.19 -8.65
N LEU A 19 -22.70 -22.40 -8.08
CA LEU A 19 -22.37 -21.22 -7.30
C LEU A 19 -21.53 -21.59 -6.07
N LEU A 20 -21.88 -22.68 -5.37
CA LEU A 20 -21.08 -23.19 -4.26
C LEU A 20 -19.68 -23.64 -4.69
N SER A 21 -19.56 -24.28 -5.85
CA SER A 21 -18.27 -24.67 -6.44
C SER A 21 -17.41 -23.44 -6.77
N GLU A 22 -18.00 -22.43 -7.41
CA GLU A 22 -17.32 -21.16 -7.72
C GLU A 22 -16.83 -20.46 -6.45
N LEU A 23 -17.65 -20.39 -5.40
CA LEU A 23 -17.25 -19.80 -4.13
C LEU A 23 -16.07 -20.55 -3.50
N LYS A 24 -16.10 -21.88 -3.50
CA LYS A 24 -14.99 -22.70 -2.98
C LYS A 24 -13.71 -22.50 -3.79
N ASN A 25 -13.83 -22.42 -5.11
CA ASN A 25 -12.71 -22.16 -6.01
C ASN A 25 -12.18 -20.72 -5.88
N SER A 26 -13.00 -19.77 -5.45
CA SER A 26 -12.60 -18.37 -5.25
C SER A 26 -11.74 -18.17 -3.99
N TYR A 27 -11.89 -19.02 -2.98
CA TYR A 27 -11.21 -18.90 -1.68
C TYR A 27 -9.67 -18.74 -1.77
N PRO A 28 -8.91 -19.57 -2.52
CA PRO A 28 -7.46 -19.39 -2.64
C PRO A 28 -7.05 -18.04 -3.25
N PHE A 29 -7.88 -17.42 -4.08
CA PHE A 29 -7.60 -16.09 -4.63
C PHE A 29 -7.73 -14.99 -3.57
N TRP A 30 -8.73 -15.11 -2.69
CA TRP A 30 -8.88 -14.19 -1.55
C TRP A 30 -7.73 -14.34 -0.56
N GLU A 31 -7.32 -15.58 -0.25
CA GLU A 31 -6.14 -15.85 0.57
C GLU A 31 -4.86 -15.25 -0.02
N ASP A 32 -4.63 -15.43 -1.33
CA ASP A 32 -3.47 -14.85 -2.02
C ASP A 32 -3.50 -13.31 -2.01
N LEU A 33 -4.68 -12.71 -2.22
CA LEU A 33 -4.86 -11.26 -2.13
C LEU A 33 -4.52 -10.74 -0.73
N VAL A 34 -5.03 -11.39 0.32
CA VAL A 34 -4.74 -11.03 1.72
C VAL A 34 -3.26 -11.18 2.02
N ALA A 35 -2.64 -12.28 1.61
CA ALA A 35 -1.21 -12.53 1.80
C ALA A 35 -0.34 -11.47 1.11
N LYS A 36 -0.65 -11.13 -0.15
CA LYS A 36 0.07 -10.09 -0.91
C LYS A 36 -0.14 -8.70 -0.32
N SER A 37 -1.37 -8.38 0.08
CA SER A 37 -1.68 -7.12 0.77
C SER A 37 -0.88 -6.98 2.08
N GLY A 38 -0.78 -8.06 2.86
CA GLY A 38 0.03 -8.08 4.10
C GLY A 38 1.52 -7.82 3.84
N LYS A 39 2.09 -8.41 2.77
CA LYS A 39 3.47 -8.14 2.34
C LYS A 39 3.65 -6.69 1.90
N PHE A 40 2.72 -6.16 1.11
CA PHE A 40 2.74 -4.76 0.67
C PHE A 40 2.69 -3.79 1.86
N HIS A 41 1.81 -4.03 2.83
CA HIS A 41 1.72 -3.24 4.05
C HIS A 41 3.02 -3.24 4.84
N SER A 42 3.64 -4.41 4.98
CA SER A 42 4.92 -4.55 5.69
C SER A 42 6.05 -3.80 4.97
N ALA A 43 6.12 -3.91 3.65
CA ALA A 43 7.09 -3.16 2.84
C ALA A 43 6.85 -1.65 2.93
N LEU A 44 5.60 -1.21 2.93
CA LEU A 44 5.24 0.21 3.08
C LEU A 44 5.72 0.77 4.42
N LYS A 45 5.58 0.02 5.52
CA LYS A 45 6.12 0.42 6.83
C LYS A 45 7.63 0.59 6.81
N VAL A 46 8.35 -0.33 6.17
CA VAL A 46 9.81 -0.23 6.01
C VAL A 46 10.19 1.01 5.19
N VAL A 47 9.50 1.28 4.07
CA VAL A 47 9.73 2.48 3.24
C VAL A 47 9.52 3.76 4.05
N ILE A 48 8.46 3.83 4.85
CA ILE A 48 8.19 4.97 5.73
C ILE A 48 9.33 5.17 6.74
N GLN A 49 9.81 4.09 7.38
CA GLN A 49 10.91 4.17 8.34
C GLN A 49 12.22 4.61 7.68
N THR A 50 12.59 4.00 6.57
CA THR A 50 13.81 4.34 5.83
C THR A 50 13.76 5.75 5.25
N SER A 51 12.59 6.21 4.80
CA SER A 51 12.38 7.60 4.37
C SER A 51 12.65 8.60 5.50
N SER A 52 12.23 8.28 6.73
CA SER A 52 12.50 9.11 7.92
C SER A 52 14.01 9.29 8.15
N VAL A 53 14.76 8.18 8.14
CA VAL A 53 16.22 8.18 8.31
C VAL A 53 16.92 8.97 7.19
N PHE A 54 16.43 8.85 5.96
CA PHE A 54 16.94 9.61 4.82
C PHE A 54 16.70 11.12 4.97
N ILE A 55 15.50 11.52 5.37
CA ILE A 55 15.18 12.94 5.60
C ILE A 55 16.05 13.51 6.73
N ASP A 56 16.30 12.75 7.79
CA ASP A 56 17.20 13.17 8.88
C ASP A 56 18.64 13.37 8.40
N ALA A 57 19.14 12.53 7.50
CA ALA A 57 20.44 12.71 6.89
C ALA A 57 20.50 14.00 6.05
N ILE A 58 19.47 14.28 5.25
CA ILE A 58 19.38 15.55 4.50
C ILE A 58 19.33 16.74 5.45
N GLN A 59 18.58 16.65 6.55
CA GLN A 59 18.48 17.74 7.51
C GLN A 59 19.83 18.04 8.15
N LYS A 60 20.65 17.03 8.47
CA LYS A 60 22.03 17.24 8.95
C LYS A 60 22.88 18.01 7.93
N VAL A 61 22.75 17.69 6.65
CA VAL A 61 23.43 18.41 5.56
C VAL A 61 22.91 19.84 5.44
N ALA A 62 21.59 20.04 5.55
CA ALA A 62 20.96 21.35 5.54
C ALA A 62 21.46 22.23 6.69
N ASP A 63 21.55 21.67 7.90
CA ASP A 63 22.03 22.37 9.10
C ASP A 63 23.50 22.75 8.98
N LEU A 64 24.32 21.87 8.40
CA LEU A 64 25.72 22.17 8.09
C LEU A 64 25.83 23.31 7.08
N ALA A 65 25.06 23.25 6.00
CA ALA A 65 25.03 24.28 4.96
C ALA A 65 24.48 25.62 5.49
N SER A 66 23.57 25.62 6.46
CA SER A 66 23.06 26.85 7.08
C SER A 66 24.07 27.55 7.99
N ARG A 67 25.15 26.88 8.41
CA ARG A 67 26.24 27.45 9.23
C ARG A 67 27.34 28.12 8.40
N THR A 68 27.29 28.01 7.07
CA THR A 68 28.26 28.62 6.16
C THR A 68 27.79 29.99 5.69
N TYR A 69 28.68 30.72 4.99
CA TYR A 69 28.39 32.04 4.43
C TYR A 69 28.11 31.95 2.90
N GLY A 70 27.34 32.89 2.37
CA GLY A 70 27.04 32.96 0.93
C GLY A 70 25.99 31.94 0.46
N GLY A 71 26.05 31.53 -0.82
CA GLY A 71 25.03 30.69 -1.47
C GLY A 71 24.80 29.31 -0.83
N SER A 72 25.77 28.80 -0.07
CA SER A 72 25.59 27.54 0.69
C SER A 72 24.52 27.66 1.78
N ARG A 73 24.33 28.85 2.37
CA ARG A 73 23.24 29.11 3.34
C ARG A 73 21.85 29.04 2.70
N GLU A 74 21.72 29.55 1.48
CA GLU A 74 20.47 29.49 0.70
C GLU A 74 20.13 28.05 0.33
N ILE A 75 21.13 27.26 -0.07
CA ILE A 75 20.98 25.83 -0.31
C ILE A 75 20.50 25.11 0.96
N GLY A 76 21.11 25.36 2.12
CA GLY A 76 20.66 24.80 3.39
C GLY A 76 19.21 25.15 3.71
N THR A 77 18.80 26.40 3.45
CA THR A 77 17.41 26.85 3.63
C THR A 77 16.43 26.15 2.68
N CYS A 78 16.83 25.91 1.43
CA CYS A 78 16.05 25.12 0.47
C CYS A 78 15.92 23.66 0.91
N LEU A 79 17.00 23.04 1.40
CA LEU A 79 17.00 21.67 1.89
C LEU A 79 16.12 21.50 3.13
N THR A 80 16.14 22.45 4.07
CA THR A 80 15.23 22.44 5.23
C THR A 80 13.77 22.50 4.78
N ARG A 81 13.42 23.35 3.80
CA ARG A 81 12.06 23.38 3.23
C ARG A 81 11.67 22.06 2.58
N LEU A 82 12.60 21.42 1.87
CA LEU A 82 12.40 20.10 1.28
C LEU A 82 12.12 19.06 2.37
N CYS A 83 12.92 19.01 3.43
CA CYS A 83 12.74 18.10 4.56
C CYS A 83 11.36 18.27 5.21
N LEU A 84 10.95 19.50 5.50
CA LEU A 84 9.62 19.78 6.06
C LEU A 84 8.48 19.31 5.14
N ARG A 85 8.63 19.47 3.82
CA ARG A 85 7.65 18.98 2.85
C ARG A 85 7.59 17.45 2.79
N GLN A 86 8.74 16.79 2.83
CA GLN A 86 8.81 15.33 2.85
C GLN A 86 8.25 14.74 4.15
N ARG A 87 8.50 15.37 5.31
CA ARG A 87 7.91 14.95 6.60
C ARG A 87 6.38 15.03 6.60
N ARG A 88 5.78 15.99 5.88
CA ARG A 88 4.31 16.04 5.71
C ARG A 88 3.78 14.85 4.92
N LEU A 89 4.51 14.41 3.89
CA LEU A 89 4.16 13.20 3.12
C LEU A 89 4.31 11.96 3.98
N GLU A 90 5.40 11.86 4.75
CA GLU A 90 5.64 10.77 5.69
C GLU A 90 4.51 10.63 6.71
N THR A 91 4.01 11.72 7.30
CA THR A 91 2.87 11.69 8.24
C THR A 91 1.60 11.16 7.59
N LYS A 92 1.32 11.53 6.34
CA LYS A 92 0.16 10.99 5.59
C LYS A 92 0.33 9.50 5.30
N LEU A 93 1.52 9.08 4.88
CA LEU A 93 1.80 7.65 4.65
C LEU A 93 1.70 6.86 5.95
N LYS A 94 2.19 7.40 7.07
CA LYS A 94 2.03 6.81 8.40
C LYS A 94 0.57 6.62 8.78
N SER A 95 -0.30 7.59 8.51
CA SER A 95 -1.74 7.44 8.81
C SER A 95 -2.43 6.38 7.93
N MET A 96 -1.97 6.18 6.70
CA MET A 96 -2.47 5.13 5.81
C MET A 96 -1.95 3.73 6.18
N SER A 97 -0.81 3.66 6.87
CA SER A 97 -0.18 2.41 7.32
C SER A 97 -0.50 1.99 8.76
N LYS A 98 -1.26 2.81 9.50
CA LYS A 98 -1.82 2.46 10.80
C LYS A 98 -2.99 1.50 10.57
#